data_AF-A0A7S2A9I4-F1
#
_entry.id   AF-A0A7S2A9I4-F1
#
_cell.length_a   1.000
_cell.length_b   1.000
_cell.length_c   1.000
_cell.angle_alpha   90.00
_cell.angle_beta   90.00
_cell.angle_gamma   90.00
#
_symmetry.space_group_name_H-M   'P 1'
#
loop_
_entity.id
_entity.type
_entity.pdbx_description
1 polymer ?
#
loop_
_entity_poly.entity_id
_entity_poly.type
_entity_poly.pdbx_seq_one_letter_code
_entity_poly.pdbx_strand_id
1 'polypeptide(L)'
;TGRLYPLRPTMTLRLSLPAVALAVSLSLSLLADSASSLSAVSERLELSKAMLRQSLLSPSGKLTLSPEIVLPVPKNPTAVLLQRTTVSKLSETIRTKAKANAAFLSGSVESVSIFASEQGDSRGNFPGPVPVIYCDPQGWGSDGGCPDAETLAALAEGGASGVVVRASGSG
;
A
#
# COMPACT_ATOMS: atom_id res chain seq x y z
N THR A 1 -77.62 -15.09 32.51
CA THR A 1 -76.68 -15.56 31.47
C THR A 1 -75.49 -14.63 31.42
N GLY A 2 -74.44 -14.94 32.19
CA GLY A 2 -73.23 -14.10 32.28
C GLY A 2 -72.20 -14.49 31.21
N ARG A 3 -71.54 -13.49 30.62
CA ARG A 3 -70.31 -13.66 29.83
C ARG A 3 -69.20 -12.83 30.47
N LEU A 4 -68.24 -13.54 31.07
CA LEU A 4 -66.94 -13.02 31.51
C LEU A 4 -65.96 -13.16 30.34
N TYR A 5 -65.20 -12.11 30.03
CA TYR A 5 -64.05 -12.15 29.13
C TYR A 5 -62.75 -12.13 29.98
N PRO A 6 -61.77 -13.00 29.73
CA PRO A 6 -60.52 -12.99 30.49
C PRO A 6 -59.56 -11.88 30.04
N LEU A 7 -58.89 -11.28 31.02
CA LEU A 7 -57.81 -10.29 30.88
C LEU A 7 -56.55 -10.95 30.30
N ARG A 8 -55.87 -10.24 29.37
CA ARG A 8 -54.57 -10.65 28.80
C ARG A 8 -53.49 -10.75 29.88
N PRO A 9 -52.60 -11.76 29.85
CA PRO A 9 -51.45 -11.79 30.74
C PRO A 9 -50.32 -10.90 30.21
N THR A 10 -49.84 -9.98 31.04
CA THR A 10 -48.59 -9.25 30.88
C THR A 10 -47.43 -10.20 31.19
N MET A 11 -46.71 -10.65 30.15
CA MET A 11 -45.48 -11.45 30.32
C MET A 11 -44.37 -10.56 30.89
N THR A 12 -43.97 -10.81 32.13
CA THR A 12 -42.75 -10.26 32.74
C THR A 12 -41.59 -11.23 32.52
N LEU A 13 -40.67 -10.87 31.62
CA LEU A 13 -39.41 -11.60 31.41
C LEU A 13 -38.53 -11.48 32.66
N ARG A 14 -38.48 -12.53 33.48
CA ARG A 14 -37.49 -12.65 34.56
C ARG A 14 -36.17 -13.14 33.96
N LEU A 15 -35.24 -12.21 33.68
CA LEU A 15 -33.85 -12.57 33.39
C LEU A 15 -33.24 -13.21 34.65
N SER A 16 -32.77 -14.45 34.51
CA SER A 16 -32.07 -15.15 35.58
C SER A 16 -30.62 -14.64 35.68
N LEU A 17 -30.12 -14.44 36.90
CA LEU A 17 -28.72 -14.07 37.19
C LEU A 17 -27.65 -14.83 36.36
N PRO A 18 -27.75 -16.16 36.10
CA PRO A 18 -26.75 -16.86 35.30
C PRO A 18 -26.70 -16.40 33.83
N ALA A 19 -27.81 -15.92 33.27
CA ALA A 19 -27.85 -15.45 31.88
C ALA A 19 -27.09 -14.12 31.70
N VAL A 20 -27.13 -13.25 32.73
CA VAL A 20 -26.38 -11.98 32.72
C VAL A 20 -24.87 -12.24 32.86
N ALA A 21 -24.47 -13.17 33.74
CA ALA A 21 -23.07 -13.52 33.91
C ALA A 21 -22.44 -14.10 32.64
N LEU A 22 -23.15 -14.99 31.94
CA LEU A 22 -22.72 -15.55 30.65
C LEU A 22 -22.57 -14.46 29.58
N ALA A 23 -23.53 -13.54 29.47
CA ALA A 23 -23.47 -12.44 28.51
C ALA A 23 -22.29 -11.48 28.77
N VAL A 24 -21.97 -11.21 30.03
CA VAL A 24 -20.80 -10.39 30.42
C VAL A 24 -19.49 -11.11 30.09
N SER A 25 -19.38 -12.42 30.34
CA SER A 25 -18.18 -13.17 29.97
C SER A 25 -17.94 -13.24 28.46
N LEU A 26 -19.00 -13.45 27.65
CA LEU A 26 -18.88 -13.47 26.20
C LEU A 26 -18.46 -12.10 25.63
N SER A 27 -18.99 -11.01 26.17
CA SER A 27 -18.62 -9.65 25.74
C SER A 27 -17.19 -9.28 26.16
N LEU A 28 -16.73 -9.73 27.33
CA LEU A 28 -15.34 -9.52 27.77
C LEU A 28 -14.34 -10.32 26.94
N SER A 29 -14.67 -11.56 26.55
CA SER A 29 -13.85 -12.38 25.67
C SER A 29 -13.75 -11.79 24.25
N LEU A 30 -14.85 -11.27 23.70
CA LEU A 30 -14.81 -10.58 22.39
C LEU A 30 -13.97 -9.30 22.42
N LEU A 31 -14.03 -8.53 23.51
CA LEU A 31 -13.18 -7.33 23.66
C LEU A 31 -11.70 -7.69 23.78
N ALA A 32 -11.37 -8.76 24.51
CA ALA A 32 -9.99 -9.23 24.66
C ALA A 32 -9.39 -9.71 23.32
N ASP A 33 -10.18 -10.38 22.48
CA ASP A 33 -9.76 -10.85 21.15
C ASP A 33 -9.60 -9.70 20.13
N SER A 34 -10.39 -8.64 20.30
CA SER A 34 -10.26 -7.42 19.50
C SER A 34 -9.01 -6.61 19.88
N ALA A 35 -8.65 -6.57 21.17
CA ALA A 35 -7.47 -5.86 21.63
C ALA A 35 -6.16 -6.57 21.25
N SER A 36 -6.13 -7.91 21.30
CA SER A 36 -4.98 -8.72 20.89
C SER A 36 -4.71 -8.63 19.38
N SER A 37 -5.75 -8.59 18.55
CA SER A 37 -5.62 -8.44 17.10
C SER A 37 -5.06 -7.07 16.68
N LEU A 38 -5.49 -5.98 17.34
CA LEU A 38 -4.93 -4.63 17.11
C LEU A 38 -3.44 -4.54 17.49
N SER A 39 -3.06 -5.11 18.64
CA SER A 39 -1.65 -5.15 19.07
C SER A 39 -0.78 -5.94 18.09
N ALA A 40 -1.26 -7.10 17.64
CA ALA A 40 -0.55 -7.95 16.68
C ALA A 40 -0.38 -7.28 15.31
N VAL A 41 -1.36 -6.49 14.86
CA VAL A 41 -1.25 -5.70 13.62
C VAL A 41 -0.20 -4.59 13.78
N SER A 42 -0.15 -3.91 14.94
CA SER A 42 0.83 -2.86 15.20
C SER A 42 2.27 -3.38 15.21
N GLU A 43 2.51 -4.54 15.84
CA GLU A 43 3.85 -5.15 15.87
C GLU A 43 4.32 -5.56 14.48
N ARG A 44 3.42 -6.13 13.66
CA ARG A 44 3.70 -6.48 12.27
C ARG A 44 3.99 -5.25 11.40
N LEU A 45 3.29 -4.14 11.65
CA LEU A 45 3.52 -2.88 10.95
C LEU A 45 4.91 -2.32 11.27
N GLU A 46 5.30 -2.25 12.54
CA GLU A 46 6.63 -1.75 12.91
C GLU A 46 7.75 -2.66 12.42
N LEU A 47 7.56 -3.98 12.43
CA LEU A 47 8.51 -4.94 11.84
C LEU A 47 8.65 -4.70 10.33
N SER A 48 7.54 -4.63 9.59
CA SER A 48 7.57 -4.42 8.13
C SER A 48 8.22 -3.08 7.76
N LYS A 49 7.94 -2.02 8.51
CA LYS A 49 8.57 -0.71 8.37
C LYS A 49 10.07 -0.76 8.66
N ALA A 50 10.50 -1.48 9.69
CA ALA A 50 11.91 -1.66 9.99
C ALA A 50 12.64 -2.41 8.86
N MET A 51 12.03 -3.48 8.32
CA MET A 51 12.58 -4.22 7.19
C MET A 51 12.67 -3.37 5.92
N LEU A 52 11.64 -2.57 5.64
CA LEU A 52 11.63 -1.67 4.48
C LEU A 52 12.68 -0.57 4.62
N ARG A 53 12.84 0.01 5.82
CA ARG A 53 13.93 0.95 6.07
C ARG A 53 15.28 0.28 5.84
N GLN A 54 15.47 -0.93 6.38
CA GLN A 54 16.72 -1.67 6.22
C GLN A 54 17.04 -1.99 4.75
N SER A 55 16.04 -2.34 3.94
CA SER A 55 16.25 -2.66 2.52
C SER A 55 16.58 -1.43 1.67
N LEU A 56 16.16 -0.24 2.11
CA LEU A 56 16.42 1.02 1.41
C LEU A 56 17.66 1.76 1.92
N LEU A 57 18.33 1.30 2.97
CA LEU A 57 19.54 1.95 3.47
C LEU A 57 20.73 1.74 2.54
N SER A 58 21.52 2.79 2.33
CA SER A 58 22.85 2.64 1.72
C SER A 58 23.81 1.89 2.66
N PRO A 59 24.92 1.34 2.16
CA PRO A 59 25.98 0.77 3.00
C PRO A 59 26.54 1.74 4.06
N SER A 60 26.35 3.05 3.86
CA SER A 60 26.76 4.11 4.80
C SER A 60 25.74 4.38 5.92
N GLY A 61 24.60 3.66 5.95
CA GLY A 61 23.51 3.90 6.89
C GLY A 61 22.69 5.16 6.60
N LYS A 62 22.92 5.82 5.47
CA LYS A 62 22.12 6.97 5.01
C LYS A 62 20.98 6.50 4.11
N LEU A 63 19.82 7.13 4.27
CA LEU A 63 18.64 6.96 3.41
C LEU A 63 18.53 8.18 2.48
N THR A 64 18.86 8.02 1.21
CA THR A 64 18.69 9.05 0.17
C THR A 64 17.59 8.62 -0.78
N LEU A 65 16.38 9.15 -0.59
CA LEU A 65 15.26 8.86 -1.48
C LEU A 65 15.26 9.86 -2.65
N SER A 66 14.93 9.37 -3.86
CA SER A 66 14.58 10.26 -4.97
C SER A 66 13.31 11.04 -4.61
N PRO A 67 13.18 12.33 -4.98
CA PRO A 67 11.85 12.93 -5.07
C PRO A 67 10.99 12.13 -6.05
N GLU A 68 9.66 12.25 -5.91
CA GLU A 68 8.76 11.66 -6.89
C GLU A 68 9.02 12.26 -8.28
N ILE A 69 9.29 11.39 -9.25
CA ILE A 69 9.55 11.77 -10.63
C ILE A 69 8.29 11.53 -11.43
N VAL A 70 7.65 12.62 -11.85
CA VAL A 70 6.47 12.59 -12.70
C VAL A 70 6.91 12.52 -14.17
N LEU A 71 6.75 11.35 -14.78
CA LEU A 71 6.98 11.13 -16.20
C LEU A 71 5.69 11.47 -16.97
N PRO A 72 5.73 12.45 -17.91
CA PRO A 72 4.55 12.83 -18.66
C PRO A 72 4.06 11.66 -19.52
N VAL A 73 2.74 11.49 -19.62
CA VAL A 73 2.14 10.48 -20.50
C VAL A 73 2.30 10.93 -21.95
N PRO A 74 2.94 10.14 -22.83
CA PRO A 74 3.15 10.54 -24.21
C PRO A 74 1.83 10.54 -24.97
N LYS A 75 1.49 11.67 -25.60
CA LYS A 75 0.23 11.83 -26.35
C LYS A 75 0.33 11.37 -27.81
N ASN A 76 1.55 11.21 -28.33
CA ASN A 76 1.85 10.89 -29.73
C ASN A 76 2.99 9.86 -29.82
N PRO A 77 3.04 9.01 -30.86
CA PRO A 77 4.06 7.96 -30.99
C PRO A 77 5.49 8.52 -31.06
N THR A 78 5.69 9.68 -31.70
CA THR A 78 6.99 10.36 -31.71
C THR A 78 7.42 10.83 -30.31
N ALA A 79 6.46 11.16 -29.44
CA ALA A 79 6.74 11.55 -28.06
C ALA A 79 7.24 10.36 -27.23
N VAL A 80 6.75 9.13 -27.50
CA VAL A 80 7.24 7.90 -26.87
C VAL A 80 8.73 7.69 -27.15
N LEU A 81 9.15 7.88 -28.41
CA LEU A 81 10.55 7.72 -28.81
C LEU A 81 11.46 8.74 -28.12
N LEU A 82 11.04 10.00 -28.07
CA LEU A 82 11.80 11.06 -27.38
C LEU A 82 11.84 10.84 -25.86
N GLN A 83 10.76 10.32 -25.30
CA GLN A 83 10.66 10.00 -23.89
C GLN A 83 11.66 8.92 -23.49
N ARG A 84 11.86 7.88 -24.32
CA ARG A 84 12.85 6.83 -24.03
C ARG A 84 14.25 7.38 -23.75
N THR A 85 14.73 8.29 -24.61
CA THR A 85 16.06 8.91 -24.43
C THR A 85 16.14 9.78 -23.18
N THR A 86 15.04 10.44 -22.82
CA THR A 86 14.94 11.30 -21.64
C THR A 86 14.90 10.46 -20.36
N VAL A 87 14.12 9.38 -20.35
CA VAL A 87 13.99 8.42 -19.26
C VAL A 87 15.31 7.69 -19.01
N SER A 88 16.04 7.30 -20.06
CA SER A 88 17.38 6.70 -19.93
C SER A 88 18.39 7.65 -19.27
N LYS A 89 18.48 8.90 -19.74
CA LYS A 89 19.36 9.94 -19.11
C LYS A 89 18.98 10.21 -17.66
N LEU A 90 17.69 10.22 -17.36
CA LEU A 90 17.18 10.39 -16.00
C LEU A 90 17.58 9.20 -15.12
N SER A 91 17.40 7.97 -15.61
CA SER A 91 17.79 6.73 -14.93
C SER A 91 19.26 6.72 -14.54
N GLU A 92 20.14 7.16 -15.45
CA GLU A 92 21.57 7.33 -15.18
C GLU A 92 21.83 8.42 -14.12
N THR A 93 21.16 9.57 -14.23
CA THR A 93 21.33 10.70 -13.30
C THR A 93 20.94 10.33 -11.87
N ILE A 94 19.87 9.55 -11.70
CA ILE A 94 19.40 9.08 -10.39
C ILE A 94 20.46 8.20 -9.70
N ARG A 95 21.10 7.31 -10.45
CA ARG A 95 22.16 6.45 -9.91
C ARG A 95 23.45 7.21 -9.66
N THR A 96 23.92 7.97 -10.64
CA THR A 96 25.28 8.55 -10.65
C THR A 96 25.39 9.85 -9.85
N LYS A 97 24.44 10.78 -10.03
CA LYS A 97 24.49 12.12 -9.43
C LYS A 97 23.71 12.19 -8.13
N ALA A 98 22.45 11.75 -8.16
CA ALA A 98 21.60 11.80 -6.97
C ALA A 98 21.96 10.73 -5.93
N LYS A 99 22.56 9.60 -6.37
CA LYS A 99 22.90 8.45 -5.53
C LYS A 99 21.71 8.03 -4.66
N ALA A 100 20.53 8.00 -5.28
CA ALA A 100 19.32 7.59 -4.59
C ALA A 100 19.38 6.09 -4.26
N ASN A 101 18.78 5.70 -3.15
CA ASN A 101 18.59 4.30 -2.77
C ASN A 101 17.38 3.66 -3.46
N ALA A 102 16.43 4.48 -3.92
CA ALA A 102 15.25 4.06 -4.65
C ALA A 102 14.76 5.19 -5.55
N ALA A 103 14.17 4.83 -6.68
CA ALA A 103 13.52 5.76 -7.60
C ALA A 103 12.00 5.68 -7.41
N PHE A 104 11.35 6.81 -7.15
CA PHE A 104 9.90 6.92 -7.08
C PHE A 104 9.39 7.52 -8.39
N LEU A 105 8.59 6.77 -9.15
CA LEU A 105 8.14 7.15 -10.48
C LEU A 105 6.62 7.20 -10.55
N SER A 106 6.07 8.29 -11.05
CA SER A 106 4.68 8.38 -11.50
C SER A 106 4.61 8.55 -13.02
N GLY A 107 3.63 7.94 -13.67
CA GLY A 107 3.50 7.97 -15.13
C GLY A 107 2.84 6.73 -15.72
N SER A 108 3.05 6.50 -17.02
CA SER A 108 2.54 5.29 -17.71
C SER A 108 3.37 4.05 -17.37
N VAL A 109 2.75 2.87 -17.43
CA VAL A 109 3.42 1.57 -17.25
C VAL A 109 4.60 1.41 -18.22
N GLU A 110 4.45 1.86 -19.46
CA GLU A 110 5.53 1.86 -20.45
C GLU A 110 6.74 2.68 -20.00
N SER A 111 6.52 3.84 -19.38
CA SER A 111 7.61 4.68 -18.87
C SER A 111 8.36 4.01 -17.72
N VAL A 112 7.62 3.32 -16.84
CA VAL A 112 8.19 2.51 -15.75
C VAL A 112 9.01 1.36 -16.32
N SER A 113 8.48 0.67 -17.33
CA SER A 113 9.15 -0.44 -18.01
C SER A 113 10.48 0.00 -18.64
N ILE A 114 10.50 1.12 -19.34
CA ILE A 114 11.73 1.69 -19.90
C ILE A 114 12.72 2.01 -18.78
N PHE A 115 12.29 2.72 -17.73
CA PHE A 115 13.19 3.09 -16.66
C PHE A 115 13.76 1.86 -15.95
N ALA A 116 12.93 0.86 -15.64
CA ALA A 116 13.34 -0.36 -14.98
C ALA A 116 14.28 -1.21 -15.85
N SER A 117 14.07 -1.26 -17.17
CA SER A 117 15.02 -1.89 -18.10
C SER A 117 16.39 -1.22 -18.03
N GLU A 118 16.45 0.11 -18.05
CA GLU A 118 17.71 0.87 -17.95
C GLU A 118 18.41 0.68 -16.60
N GLN A 119 17.64 0.44 -15.53
CA GLN A 119 18.20 0.01 -14.25
C GLN A 119 18.76 -1.42 -14.37
N GLY A 120 18.02 -2.36 -14.97
CA GLY A 120 18.48 -3.72 -15.24
C GLY A 120 19.79 -3.80 -16.03
N ASP A 121 19.92 -2.99 -17.08
CA ASP A 121 21.11 -2.91 -17.94
C ASP A 121 22.34 -2.36 -17.21
N SER A 122 22.13 -1.71 -16.06
CA SER A 122 23.22 -1.22 -15.22
C SER A 122 23.75 -2.24 -14.21
N ARG A 123 23.22 -3.46 -14.21
CA ARG A 123 23.76 -4.56 -13.40
C ARG A 123 25.22 -4.81 -13.77
N GLY A 124 26.11 -4.69 -12.79
CA GLY A 124 27.55 -4.83 -12.97
C GLY A 124 28.30 -3.50 -13.15
N ASN A 125 27.60 -2.38 -13.36
CA ASN A 125 28.20 -1.05 -13.35
C ASN A 125 28.09 -0.42 -11.95
N PHE A 126 29.06 0.44 -11.60
CA PHE A 126 29.00 1.23 -10.37
C PHE A 126 28.74 2.71 -10.70
N PRO A 127 27.74 3.36 -10.08
CA PRO A 127 26.75 2.83 -9.14
C PRO A 127 25.70 1.93 -9.82
N GLY A 128 25.35 0.84 -9.11
CA GLY A 128 24.46 -0.20 -9.59
C GLY A 128 22.98 0.20 -9.65
N PRO A 129 22.09 -0.72 -10.06
CA PRO A 129 20.67 -0.47 -10.16
C PRO A 129 20.05 -0.04 -8.83
N VAL A 130 19.05 0.82 -8.91
CA VAL A 130 18.17 1.16 -7.79
C VAL A 130 16.79 0.54 -7.99
N PRO A 131 16.12 0.10 -6.91
CA PRO A 131 14.73 -0.35 -6.98
C PRO A 131 13.82 0.77 -7.49
N VAL A 132 12.87 0.38 -8.34
CA VAL A 132 11.89 1.29 -8.94
C VAL A 132 10.56 1.11 -8.22
N ILE A 133 10.08 2.16 -7.58
CA ILE A 133 8.81 2.18 -6.86
C ILE A 133 7.83 3.03 -7.63
N TYR A 134 6.71 2.45 -8.03
CA TYR A 134 5.65 3.18 -8.73
C TYR A 134 4.79 3.97 -7.73
N CYS A 135 4.57 5.24 -8.05
CA CYS A 135 3.65 6.13 -7.38
C CYS A 135 2.49 6.43 -8.34
N ASP A 136 1.26 6.20 -7.92
CA ASP A 136 0.12 6.68 -8.69
C ASP A 136 -0.13 8.17 -8.38
N PRO A 137 -0.03 9.06 -9.37
CA PRO A 137 -0.23 10.49 -9.17
C PRO A 137 -1.68 10.86 -8.82
N GLN A 138 -2.67 10.01 -9.16
CA GLN A 138 -4.07 10.27 -8.86
C GLN A 138 -4.51 9.70 -7.50
N GLY A 139 -3.67 8.86 -6.90
CA GLY A 139 -4.06 8.04 -5.76
C GLY A 139 -5.06 6.97 -6.19
N TRP A 140 -4.79 5.73 -5.82
CA TRP A 140 -5.71 4.63 -6.12
C TRP A 140 -7.04 4.87 -5.40
N GLY A 141 -8.02 5.33 -6.18
CA GLY A 141 -9.38 5.66 -5.78
C GLY A 141 -9.48 6.76 -4.72
N SER A 142 -10.15 7.86 -5.06
CA SER A 142 -10.81 8.71 -4.05
C SER A 142 -11.84 7.94 -3.20
N ASP A 143 -12.12 6.67 -3.58
CA ASP A 143 -13.04 5.73 -2.94
C ASP A 143 -12.30 4.57 -2.24
N GLY A 144 -10.96 4.64 -2.08
CA GLY A 144 -10.18 3.57 -1.43
C GLY A 144 -10.01 2.30 -2.27
N GLY A 145 -10.14 2.42 -3.59
CA GLY A 145 -9.98 1.30 -4.52
C GLY A 145 -8.54 0.78 -4.50
N CYS A 146 -8.37 -0.51 -4.22
CA CYS A 146 -7.14 -1.22 -4.54
C CYS A 146 -6.85 -1.11 -6.04
N PRO A 147 -5.57 -1.16 -6.45
CA PRO A 147 -5.24 -1.17 -7.87
C PRO A 147 -5.88 -2.40 -8.49
N ASP A 148 -6.31 -2.28 -9.73
CA ASP A 148 -6.71 -3.43 -10.51
C ASP A 148 -5.54 -4.41 -10.64
N ALA A 149 -5.85 -5.71 -10.52
CA ALA A 149 -4.83 -6.75 -10.57
C ALA A 149 -4.06 -6.76 -11.90
N GLU A 150 -4.70 -6.30 -12.98
CA GLU A 150 -4.09 -6.18 -14.31
C GLU A 150 -3.01 -5.10 -14.34
N THR A 151 -3.27 -3.90 -13.82
CA THR A 151 -2.24 -2.85 -13.71
C THR A 151 -1.10 -3.27 -12.78
N LEU A 152 -1.39 -3.95 -11.67
CA LEU A 152 -0.33 -4.50 -10.80
C LEU A 152 0.54 -5.51 -11.54
N ALA A 153 -0.07 -6.43 -12.30
CA ALA A 153 0.64 -7.41 -13.09
C ALA A 153 1.51 -6.73 -14.14
N ALA A 154 0.96 -5.74 -14.86
CA ALA A 154 1.68 -4.98 -15.87
C ALA A 154 2.86 -4.18 -15.29
N LEU A 155 2.72 -3.60 -14.10
CA LEU A 155 3.82 -2.93 -13.40
C LEU A 155 4.90 -3.90 -12.95
N ALA A 156 4.52 -5.08 -12.44
CA ALA A 156 5.45 -6.13 -12.04
C ALA A 156 6.22 -6.69 -13.25
N GLU A 157 5.53 -6.98 -14.35
CA GLU A 157 6.14 -7.37 -15.63
C GLU A 157 7.04 -6.28 -16.20
N GLY A 158 6.65 -5.01 -16.01
CA GLY A 158 7.46 -3.84 -16.32
C GLY A 158 8.69 -3.68 -15.43
N GLY A 159 8.90 -4.52 -14.42
CA GLY A 159 10.09 -4.48 -13.56
C GLY A 159 10.01 -3.49 -12.41
N ALA A 160 8.81 -3.00 -12.06
CA ALA A 160 8.62 -2.27 -10.82
C ALA A 160 8.94 -3.19 -9.62
N SER A 161 9.71 -2.68 -8.67
CA SER A 161 10.06 -3.37 -7.42
C SER A 161 8.98 -3.23 -6.34
N GLY A 162 8.08 -2.27 -6.49
CA GLY A 162 6.97 -2.02 -5.57
C GLY A 162 6.06 -0.90 -6.01
N VAL A 163 4.98 -0.71 -5.27
CA VAL A 163 3.93 0.28 -5.51
C VAL A 163 3.63 1.04 -4.22
N VAL A 164 3.40 2.34 -4.32
CA VAL A 164 2.92 3.16 -3.21
C VAL A 164 1.40 3.17 -3.22
N VAL A 165 0.81 2.59 -2.19
CA VAL A 165 -0.64 2.61 -1.96
C VAL A 165 -0.93 3.66 -0.91
N ARG A 166 -1.77 4.64 -1.24
CA ARG A 166 -2.26 5.59 -0.24
C ARG A 166 -3.26 4.88 0.66
N ALA A 167 -3.02 4.85 1.96
CA ALA A 167 -4.01 4.38 2.90
C ALA A 167 -5.19 5.37 2.93
N SER A 168 -6.42 4.89 2.75
CA SER A 168 -7.62 5.69 2.99
C SER A 168 -7.72 5.99 4.49
N GLY A 169 -7.18 7.12 4.93
CA GLY A 169 -7.41 7.63 6.27
C GLY A 169 -8.71 8.43 6.27
N SER A 170 -9.75 7.93 6.96
CA SER A 170 -10.86 8.80 7.40
C SER A 170 -10.30 9.75 8.46
N GLY A 171 -10.02 10.98 8.05
CA GLY A 171 -9.78 12.11 8.96
C GLY A 171 -11.08 12.58 9.58
#